data_AF-X0XTL7-F1
#
_entry.id   AF-X0XTL7-F1
#
_cell.length_a   1.000
_cell.length_b   1.000
_cell.length_c   1.000
_cell.angle_alpha   90.00
_cell.angle_beta   90.00
_cell.angle_gamma   90.00
#
_symmetry.space_group_name_H-M   'P 1'
#
loop_
_entity.id
_entity.type
_entity.pdbx_description
1 polymer ?
#
loop_
_entity_poly.entity_id
_entity_poly.type
_entity_poly.pdbx_seq_one_letter_code
_entity_poly.pdbx_strand_id
1 'polypeptide(L)'
;VLVKGNNQLVSIAVEGKVSEPFDKYVYEWKLRSGKGKARRLKFLCDKLQLETNKVDHIRYQLLHRTASAIMGAEEFKAENALMLVHSFSQSDEWFEDYKQFLNLFGLKDIRPDSIIYAKNIAGIDLYFGWVRGEKKYLDK
;
A
#
# COMPACT_ATOMS: atom_id res chain seq x y z
N VAL A 1 -7.79 -9.91 -0.81
CA VAL A 1 -8.76 -10.37 -1.82
C VAL A 1 -7.97 -11.02 -2.95
N LEU A 2 -8.39 -12.18 -3.45
CA LEU A 2 -7.77 -12.80 -4.62
C LEU A 2 -8.75 -12.66 -5.79
N VAL A 3 -8.28 -12.17 -6.93
CA VAL A 3 -9.09 -12.02 -8.14
C VAL A 3 -8.40 -12.70 -9.33
N LYS A 4 -9.18 -13.02 -10.36
CA LYS A 4 -8.68 -13.58 -11.63
C LYS A 4 -9.17 -12.72 -12.78
N GLY A 5 -8.28 -12.36 -13.70
CA GLY A 5 -8.60 -11.64 -14.94
C GLY A 5 -7.59 -12.00 -16.03
N ASN A 6 -8.02 -12.12 -17.28
CA ASN A 6 -7.16 -12.52 -18.41
C ASN A 6 -6.29 -13.77 -18.12
N ASN A 7 -6.88 -14.73 -17.40
CA ASN A 7 -6.20 -15.95 -16.93
C ASN A 7 -5.02 -15.75 -15.94
N GLN A 8 -4.82 -14.53 -15.42
CA GLN A 8 -3.84 -14.22 -14.39
C GLN A 8 -4.51 -14.02 -13.03
N LEU A 9 -3.82 -14.40 -11.95
CA LEU A 9 -4.24 -14.12 -10.58
C LEU A 9 -3.64 -12.79 -10.10
N VAL A 10 -4.40 -12.08 -9.27
CA VAL A 10 -3.97 -10.85 -8.61
C VAL A 10 -4.34 -10.92 -7.12
N SER A 11 -3.34 -10.76 -6.26
CA SER A 11 -3.56 -10.57 -4.82
C SER A 11 -3.75 -9.08 -4.52
N ILE A 12 -4.91 -8.71 -4.00
CA ILE A 12 -5.28 -7.32 -3.73
C ILE A 12 -5.44 -7.08 -2.22
N ALA A 13 -4.70 -6.10 -1.70
CA ALA A 13 -5.00 -5.47 -0.42
C ALA A 13 -5.80 -4.19 -0.67
N VAL A 14 -6.98 -4.07 -0.07
CA VAL A 14 -7.83 -2.88 -0.16
C VAL A 14 -7.82 -2.16 1.17
N GLU A 15 -7.57 -0.86 1.15
CA GLU A 15 -7.67 0.03 2.31
C GLU A 15 -8.71 1.12 2.04
N GLY A 16 -9.76 1.17 2.87
CA GLY A 16 -10.76 2.23 2.81
C GLY A 16 -10.28 3.44 3.62
N LYS A 17 -10.49 4.65 3.10
CA LYS A 17 -10.21 5.90 3.81
C LYS A 17 -11.30 6.93 3.60
N VAL A 18 -11.74 7.58 4.67
CA VAL A 18 -12.49 8.84 4.57
C VAL A 18 -11.63 9.96 5.14
N SER A 19 -11.96 10.49 6.31
CA SER A 19 -11.24 11.62 6.92
C SER A 19 -10.29 11.18 8.04
N GLU A 20 -10.26 9.90 8.41
CA GLU A 20 -9.23 9.38 9.29
C GLU A 20 -7.93 9.12 8.52
N PRO A 21 -6.76 9.51 9.06
CA PRO A 21 -5.49 9.28 8.39
C PRO A 21 -5.19 7.79 8.27
N PHE A 22 -4.20 7.46 7.45
CA PHE A 22 -3.49 6.21 7.64
C PHE A 22 -2.92 6.17 9.08
N ASP A 23 -2.80 4.97 9.65
CA ASP A 23 -2.23 4.77 11.00
C ASP A 23 -0.89 5.52 11.16
N LYS A 24 -0.37 5.56 12.38
CA LYS A 24 0.85 6.27 12.80
C LYS A 24 1.98 6.23 11.76
N TYR A 25 2.72 7.32 11.69
CA TYR A 25 4.01 7.31 11.02
C TYR A 25 4.92 6.24 11.64
N VAL A 26 5.81 5.67 10.84
CA VAL A 26 6.72 4.61 11.29
C VAL A 26 7.56 5.08 12.48
N TYR A 27 8.01 6.35 12.50
CA TYR A 27 8.76 6.89 13.64
C TYR A 27 7.93 6.80 14.93
N GLU A 28 6.67 7.22 14.92
CA GLU A 28 5.77 7.15 16.08
C GLU A 28 5.43 5.72 16.47
N TRP A 29 5.21 4.87 15.46
CA TRP A 29 4.88 3.48 15.66
C TRP A 29 6.02 2.73 16.36
N LYS A 30 7.28 3.05 16.06
CA LYS A 30 8.47 2.47 16.70
C LYS A 30 8.60 2.85 18.18
N LEU A 31 8.28 4.10 18.55
CA LEU A 31 8.55 4.65 19.90
C LEU A 31 7.94 3.85 21.06
N ARG A 32 6.84 3.13 20.82
CA ARG A 32 6.07 2.49 21.90
C ARG A 32 6.39 1.02 22.15
N SER A 33 7.34 0.38 21.46
CA SER A 33 7.58 -1.06 21.68
C SER A 33 8.97 -1.56 21.28
N GLY A 34 9.49 -2.53 22.04
CA GLY A 34 10.87 -3.06 21.93
C GLY A 34 11.20 -3.89 20.68
N LYS A 35 12.19 -4.80 20.80
CA LYS A 35 12.86 -5.54 19.70
C LYS A 35 11.92 -6.15 18.64
N GLY A 36 10.69 -6.52 18.99
CA GLY A 36 9.70 -7.09 18.06
C GLY A 36 9.26 -6.15 16.94
N LYS A 37 9.06 -4.86 17.22
CA LYS A 37 8.65 -3.89 16.19
C LYS A 37 9.75 -3.62 15.18
N ALA A 38 11.00 -3.54 15.64
CA ALA A 38 12.16 -3.41 14.76
C ALA A 38 12.29 -4.62 13.80
N ARG A 39 12.15 -5.86 14.32
CA ARG A 39 12.14 -7.07 13.48
C ARG A 39 11.01 -7.05 12.46
N ARG A 40 9.79 -6.67 12.88
CA ARG A 40 8.64 -6.59 11.98
C ARG A 40 8.83 -5.54 10.90
N LEU A 41 9.33 -4.35 11.23
CA LEU A 41 9.60 -3.35 10.23
C LEU A 41 10.68 -3.81 9.26
N LYS A 42 11.76 -4.41 9.75
CA LYS A 42 12.80 -4.98 8.89
C LYS A 42 12.20 -6.00 7.91
N PHE A 43 11.37 -6.91 8.41
CA PHE A 43 10.66 -7.88 7.56
C PHE A 43 9.80 -7.20 6.49
N LEU A 44 9.01 -6.17 6.84
CA LEU A 44 8.19 -5.43 5.88
C LEU A 44 9.05 -4.72 4.83
N CYS A 45 10.12 -4.04 5.24
CA CYS A 45 11.03 -3.37 4.32
C CYS A 45 11.77 -4.37 3.43
N ASP A 46 12.28 -5.48 3.96
CA ASP A 46 12.93 -6.54 3.19
C ASP A 46 11.96 -7.11 2.13
N LYS A 47 10.71 -7.41 2.54
CA LYS A 47 9.66 -7.93 1.65
C LYS A 47 9.35 -6.96 0.50
N LEU A 48 9.36 -5.65 0.78
CA LEU A 48 9.10 -4.60 -0.21
C LEU A 48 10.37 -4.12 -0.93
N GLN A 49 11.54 -4.68 -0.57
CA GLN A 49 12.86 -4.25 -1.03
C GLN A 49 13.09 -2.73 -0.84
N LEU A 50 12.80 -2.25 0.38
CA LEU A 50 12.98 -0.87 0.83
C LEU A 50 14.06 -0.79 1.92
N GLU A 51 14.68 0.36 2.06
CA GLU A 51 15.65 0.61 3.14
C GLU A 51 14.93 1.09 4.41
N THR A 52 15.18 0.43 5.54
CA THR A 52 14.50 0.73 6.82
C THR A 52 14.74 2.14 7.39
N ASN A 53 15.82 2.82 6.97
CA ASN A 53 16.13 4.20 7.34
C ASN A 53 15.38 5.25 6.48
N LYS A 54 14.76 4.86 5.36
CA LYS A 54 14.02 5.76 4.46
C LYS A 54 12.52 5.79 4.74
N VAL A 55 12.02 4.98 5.67
CA VAL A 55 10.57 4.79 5.87
C VAL A 55 10.00 5.51 7.09
N ASP A 56 10.79 6.24 7.87
CA ASP A 56 10.32 6.82 9.14
C ASP A 56 9.15 7.79 8.97
N HIS A 57 9.19 8.60 7.93
CA HIS A 57 8.14 9.57 7.56
C HIS A 57 6.94 8.95 6.84
N ILE A 58 6.91 7.62 6.67
CA ILE A 58 5.81 6.93 6.00
C ILE A 58 4.79 6.43 7.01
N ARG A 59 3.52 6.42 6.61
CA ARG A 59 2.43 5.81 7.37
C ARG A 59 2.58 4.29 7.43
N TYR A 60 2.67 3.71 8.63
CA TYR A 60 2.94 2.29 8.83
C TYR A 60 1.94 1.36 8.08
N GLN A 61 0.68 1.78 8.03
CA GLN A 61 -0.39 1.02 7.38
C GLN A 61 -0.11 0.74 5.89
N LEU A 62 0.50 1.70 5.17
CA LEU A 62 0.82 1.54 3.75
C LEU A 62 1.86 0.43 3.51
N LEU A 63 2.92 0.39 4.33
CA LEU A 63 3.91 -0.69 4.30
C LEU A 63 3.25 -2.04 4.59
N HIS A 64 2.44 -2.10 5.65
CA HIS A 64 1.82 -3.34 6.09
C HIS A 64 0.86 -3.92 5.04
N ARG A 65 -0.01 -3.07 4.46
CA ARG A 65 -0.98 -3.50 3.44
C ARG A 65 -0.29 -3.93 2.14
N THR A 66 0.74 -3.21 1.71
CA THR A 66 1.50 -3.57 0.50
C THR A 66 2.22 -4.90 0.70
N ALA A 67 2.87 -5.11 1.85
CA ALA A 67 3.50 -6.38 2.15
C ALA A 67 2.48 -7.53 2.22
N SER A 68 1.27 -7.27 2.74
CA SER A 68 0.18 -8.26 2.76
C SER A 68 -0.26 -8.66 1.35
N ALA A 69 -0.33 -7.71 0.40
CA ALA A 69 -0.64 -8.01 -0.99
C ALA A 69 0.41 -8.92 -1.63
N ILE A 70 1.70 -8.60 -1.43
CA ILE A 70 2.82 -9.43 -1.91
C ILE A 70 2.79 -10.82 -1.28
N MET A 71 2.63 -10.92 0.03
CA MET A 71 2.57 -12.22 0.72
C MET A 71 1.40 -13.07 0.22
N GLY A 72 0.23 -12.46 -0.03
CA GLY A 72 -0.88 -13.16 -0.65
C GLY A 72 -0.56 -13.62 -2.08
N ALA A 73 0.19 -12.84 -2.86
CA ALA A 73 0.62 -13.25 -4.19
C ALA A 73 1.59 -14.44 -4.14
N GLU A 74 2.53 -14.44 -3.18
CA GLU A 74 3.42 -15.58 -2.94
C GLU A 74 2.63 -16.84 -2.56
N GLU A 75 1.68 -16.72 -1.63
CA GLU A 75 0.88 -17.83 -1.12
C GLU A 75 0.03 -18.49 -2.21
N PHE A 76 -0.60 -17.67 -3.06
CA PHE A 76 -1.48 -18.14 -4.13
C PHE A 76 -0.80 -18.28 -5.50
N LYS A 77 0.54 -18.12 -5.55
CA LYS A 77 1.32 -18.14 -6.81
C LYS A 77 0.75 -17.18 -7.86
N ALA A 78 0.28 -16.02 -7.41
CA ALA A 78 -0.17 -14.97 -8.29
C ALA A 78 1.02 -14.19 -8.85
N GLU A 79 0.99 -13.90 -10.13
CA GLU A 79 2.02 -13.09 -10.80
C GLU A 79 1.90 -11.60 -10.47
N ASN A 80 0.77 -11.18 -9.88
CA ASN A 80 0.46 -9.78 -9.65
C ASN A 80 0.00 -9.52 -8.21
N ALA A 81 0.42 -8.38 -7.67
CA ALA A 81 -0.08 -7.84 -6.41
C ALA A 81 -0.54 -6.39 -6.59
N LEU A 82 -1.65 -6.00 -5.96
CA LEU A 82 -2.16 -4.64 -5.97
C LEU A 82 -2.43 -4.17 -4.54
N MET A 83 -1.88 -3.02 -4.18
CA MET A 83 -2.35 -2.26 -3.03
C MET A 83 -3.27 -1.14 -3.54
N LEU A 84 -4.55 -1.23 -3.20
CA LEU A 84 -5.59 -0.29 -3.62
C LEU A 84 -6.07 0.51 -2.41
N VAL A 85 -6.02 1.83 -2.51
CA VAL A 85 -6.74 2.72 -1.60
C VAL A 85 -8.07 3.11 -2.25
N HIS A 86 -9.17 2.84 -1.56
CA HIS A 86 -10.48 3.39 -1.91
C HIS A 86 -10.77 4.57 -0.97
N SER A 87 -10.66 5.79 -1.51
CA SER A 87 -10.97 7.02 -0.79
C SER A 87 -12.43 7.38 -0.95
N PHE A 88 -13.14 7.53 0.17
CA PHE A 88 -14.48 8.08 0.24
C PHE A 88 -14.46 9.61 0.41
N SER A 89 -13.29 10.20 0.65
CA SER A 89 -13.12 11.66 0.70
C SER A 89 -13.16 12.24 -0.72
N GLN A 90 -14.03 13.22 -0.94
CA GLN A 90 -14.14 13.89 -2.24
C GLN A 90 -12.99 14.86 -2.53
N SER A 91 -12.16 15.15 -1.53
CA SER A 91 -10.96 16.00 -1.62
C SER A 91 -9.66 15.20 -1.61
N ASP A 92 -9.71 13.87 -1.78
CA ASP A 92 -8.55 12.96 -1.70
C ASP A 92 -7.70 13.17 -0.46
N GLU A 93 -8.34 13.26 0.71
CA GLU A 93 -7.61 13.30 1.97
C GLU A 93 -6.61 12.15 2.05
N TRP A 94 -5.42 12.44 2.58
CA TRP A 94 -4.30 11.48 2.75
C TRP A 94 -3.62 11.04 1.45
N PHE A 95 -3.99 11.56 0.29
CA PHE A 95 -3.32 11.22 -0.97
C PHE A 95 -1.84 11.61 -0.99
N GLU A 96 -1.46 12.70 -0.31
CA GLU A 96 -0.05 13.10 -0.24
C GLU A 96 0.79 12.11 0.60
N ASP A 97 0.24 11.54 1.67
CA ASP A 97 0.91 10.46 2.42
C ASP A 97 1.11 9.22 1.53
N TYR A 98 0.12 8.89 0.70
CA TYR A 98 0.20 7.82 -0.29
C TYR A 98 1.26 8.10 -1.36
N LYS A 99 1.33 9.33 -1.88
CA LYS A 99 2.37 9.74 -2.84
C LYS A 99 3.77 9.62 -2.26
N GLN A 100 3.98 10.12 -1.04
CA GLN A 100 5.27 10.00 -0.35
C GLN A 100 5.72 8.53 -0.23
N PHE A 101 4.77 7.62 0.05
CA PHE A 101 5.06 6.20 0.07
C PHE A 101 5.44 5.65 -1.32
N LEU A 102 4.68 5.97 -2.37
CA LEU A 102 4.98 5.50 -3.73
C LEU A 102 6.32 6.04 -4.27
N ASN A 103 6.73 7.24 -3.83
CA ASN A 103 8.04 7.80 -4.17
C ASN A 103 9.21 6.91 -3.69
N LEU A 104 9.01 6.09 -2.65
CA LEU A 104 10.03 5.12 -2.22
C LEU A 104 10.30 4.03 -3.26
N PHE A 105 9.35 3.80 -4.18
CA PHE A 105 9.50 2.89 -5.32
C PHE A 105 9.99 3.60 -6.58
N GLY A 106 10.37 4.89 -6.49
CA GLY A 106 10.83 5.69 -7.61
C GLY A 106 9.72 6.19 -8.54
N LEU A 107 8.46 6.03 -8.14
CA LEU A 107 7.31 6.45 -8.94
C LEU A 107 7.17 7.96 -8.96
N LYS A 108 6.72 8.48 -10.11
CA LYS A 108 6.44 9.89 -10.39
C LYS A 108 5.06 10.01 -11.04
N ASP A 109 4.53 11.22 -11.10
CA ASP A 109 3.24 11.53 -11.75
C ASP A 109 2.04 10.72 -11.23
N ILE A 110 2.05 10.43 -9.92
CA ILE A 110 1.01 9.68 -9.23
C ILE A 110 -0.28 10.51 -9.18
N ARG A 111 -1.38 9.96 -9.70
CA ARG A 111 -2.68 10.62 -9.81
C ARG A 111 -3.80 9.76 -9.21
N PRO A 112 -4.85 10.39 -8.63
CA PRO A 112 -6.08 9.68 -8.30
C PRO A 112 -6.67 9.00 -9.53
N ASP A 113 -7.50 7.98 -9.29
CA ASP A 113 -8.25 7.23 -10.31
C ASP A 113 -7.36 6.60 -11.38
N SER A 114 -6.18 6.14 -10.96
CA SER A 114 -5.22 5.45 -11.83
C SER A 114 -4.57 4.27 -11.12
N ILE A 115 -4.16 3.29 -11.93
CA ILE A 115 -3.29 2.18 -11.51
C ILE A 115 -1.91 2.43 -12.09
N ILE A 116 -0.88 2.29 -11.26
CA ILE A 116 0.52 2.46 -11.65
C ILE A 116 1.32 1.21 -11.29
N TYR A 117 2.14 0.75 -12.23
CA TYR A 117 3.12 -0.30 -11.99
C TYR A 117 4.30 0.25 -11.17
N ALA A 118 4.68 -0.44 -10.11
CA ALA A 118 5.81 -0.09 -9.26
C ALA A 118 7.10 -0.73 -9.74
N LYS A 119 7.17 -2.06 -9.57
CA LYS A 119 8.32 -2.90 -9.92
C LYS A 119 7.96 -4.37 -9.75
N ASN A 120 8.81 -5.25 -10.26
CA ASN A 120 8.77 -6.67 -9.97
C ASN A 120 9.50 -6.98 -8.67
N ILE A 121 8.87 -7.73 -7.77
CA ILE A 121 9.44 -8.22 -6.51
C ILE A 121 9.39 -9.74 -6.53
N ALA A 122 10.55 -10.37 -6.75
CA ALA A 122 10.69 -11.83 -6.72
C ALA A 122 9.71 -12.57 -7.65
N GLY A 123 9.46 -12.04 -8.86
CA GLY A 123 8.53 -12.62 -9.84
C GLY A 123 7.09 -12.14 -9.71
N ILE A 124 6.80 -11.22 -8.78
CA ILE A 124 5.47 -10.63 -8.59
C ILE A 124 5.50 -9.18 -9.05
N ASP A 125 4.67 -8.82 -10.02
CA ASP A 125 4.48 -7.44 -10.45
C ASP A 125 3.61 -6.70 -9.43
N LEU A 126 4.20 -5.69 -8.79
CA LEU A 126 3.52 -4.85 -7.81
C LEU A 126 2.90 -3.64 -8.50
N TYR A 127 1.61 -3.44 -8.24
CA TYR A 127 0.84 -2.28 -8.67
C TYR A 127 0.28 -1.52 -7.47
N PHE A 128 0.04 -0.24 -7.69
CA PHE A 128 -0.62 0.65 -6.75
C PHE A 128 -1.82 1.31 -7.42
N GLY A 129 -2.91 1.50 -6.66
CA GLY A 129 -4.09 2.18 -7.13
C GLY A 129 -4.68 3.10 -6.07
N TRP A 130 -5.16 4.26 -6.51
CA TRP A 130 -6.02 5.13 -5.72
C TRP A 130 -7.32 5.32 -6.49
N VAL A 131 -8.46 5.04 -5.86
CA VAL A 131 -9.78 5.28 -6.46
C VAL A 131 -10.62 6.14 -5.53
N ARG A 132 -11.24 7.17 -6.08
CA ARG A 132 -12.22 7.98 -5.36
C ARG A 132 -13.61 7.38 -5.52
N GLY A 133 -14.27 7.15 -4.40
CA GLY A 133 -15.66 6.70 -4.35
C GLY A 133 -16.59 7.77 -4.93
N GLU A 134 -17.62 7.32 -5.66
CA GLU A 134 -18.60 8.23 -6.24
C GLU A 134 -19.44 8.91 -5.14
N LYS A 135 -19.57 10.24 -5.23
CA LYS A 135 -20.34 11.06 -4.28
C LYS A 135 -21.75 10.53 -4.01
N LYS A 136 -22.42 10.00 -5.04
CA LYS A 136 -23.81 9.53 -4.97
C LYS A 136 -24.02 8.35 -4.01
N TYR A 137 -22.96 7.66 -3.61
CA TYR A 137 -23.02 6.53 -2.66
C TYR A 137 -22.58 6.91 -1.25
N LEU A 138 -22.31 8.20 -0.99
CA LEU A 138 -21.92 8.68 0.35
C LEU A 138 -23.14 8.99 1.24
N ASP A 139 -24.26 9.32 0.63
CA ASP A 139 -25.53 9.60 1.31
C ASP A 139 -26.43 8.34 1.28
N LYS A 140 -27.27 8.18 2.32
CA LYS A 140 -28.18 7.03 2.47
C LYS A 140 -29.47 7.18 1.68
#